data_AF-A0A1I7U6W9-F1
#
_entry.id   AF-A0A1I7U6W9-F1
#
_cell.length_a   1.000
_cell.length_b   1.000
_cell.length_c   1.000
_cell.angle_alpha   90.00
_cell.angle_beta   90.00
_cell.angle_gamma   90.00
#
_symmetry.space_group_name_H-M   'P 1'
#
loop_
_entity.id
_entity.type
_entity.pdbx_description
1 polymer ?
#
loop_
_entity_poly.entity_id
_entity_poly.type
_entity_poly.pdbx_seq_one_letter_code
_entity_poly.pdbx_strand_id
1 'polypeptide(L)'
;MVRLCMDTHLCGGKVKIKLSDGLTSVSGGLNTTDKRLALRVIFRKIVSRHPEIFGTDLLKYTFDCATTIYAVDGAFKGGNDKLEETLRKEDFKDEEWSQISRIIRRQATYFKVAISANGYVYTRGSDFEAVKNRQELTRLIEIASSEVLNTPDFLQYGSQTFPLKTRVTNKPDETSEIRMGFDKGVRLLDKGDIAMSIDNKQSPFYSATSVLKFVTSKYGEHVGIPGAAPQRRGDQRGREDPRGQRNRSRSRSPRREHQETPLDYDIGQVNHVMNAFTSKRDPAVFRAIEEAIKGIFAEPIHLPKTHNHNIVITGFAKTNAKNTYFKLNEGQENEATINVEDYFFQHRERRLQFPLLPLIKTGKGNRKTYFPMELLKIVPGQRIKAQKMSTVVGPSIVNEEAVISLF
;
A
#
# COMPACT_ATOMS: atom_id res chain seq x y z
N MET A 1 -3.72 -33.37 9.63
CA MET A 1 -4.40 -32.31 8.86
C MET A 1 -4.07 -32.49 7.39
N VAL A 2 -5.04 -32.28 6.49
CA VAL A 2 -4.80 -32.39 5.04
C VAL A 2 -4.21 -31.08 4.55
N ARG A 3 -3.17 -31.15 3.73
CA ARG A 3 -2.59 -30.00 3.04
C ARG A 3 -3.07 -29.97 1.60
N LEU A 4 -3.56 -28.82 1.17
CA LEU A 4 -4.00 -28.57 -0.19
C LEU A 4 -3.15 -27.46 -0.83
N CYS A 5 -2.95 -27.56 -2.13
CA CYS A 5 -2.39 -26.50 -2.96
C CYS A 5 -3.51 -25.75 -3.68
N MET A 6 -3.47 -24.42 -3.71
CA MET A 6 -4.34 -23.55 -4.48
C MET A 6 -3.52 -22.68 -5.44
N ASP A 7 -3.58 -23.01 -6.73
CA ASP A 7 -2.92 -22.25 -7.79
C ASP A 7 -3.91 -21.27 -8.42
N THR A 8 -3.73 -19.97 -8.17
CA THR A 8 -4.59 -18.92 -8.73
C THR A 8 -3.87 -18.10 -9.79
N HIS A 9 -4.50 -17.98 -10.96
CA HIS A 9 -4.01 -17.17 -12.07
C HIS A 9 -5.02 -16.09 -12.44
N LEU A 10 -4.56 -14.84 -12.51
CA LEU A 10 -5.28 -13.75 -13.15
C LEU A 10 -5.03 -13.81 -14.67
N CYS A 11 -6.10 -13.96 -15.43
CA CYS A 11 -6.07 -14.10 -16.88
C CYS A 11 -6.74 -12.88 -17.55
N GLY A 12 -6.17 -12.38 -18.64
CA GLY A 12 -6.74 -11.28 -19.42
C GLY A 12 -6.03 -11.09 -20.76
N GLY A 13 -6.72 -11.41 -21.86
CA GLY A 13 -6.12 -11.51 -23.19
C GLY A 13 -5.02 -12.57 -23.23
N LYS A 14 -3.84 -12.23 -23.77
CA LYS A 14 -2.65 -13.12 -23.81
C LYS A 14 -1.88 -13.18 -22.49
N VAL A 15 -2.29 -12.44 -21.45
CA VAL A 15 -1.55 -12.34 -20.19
C VAL A 15 -2.14 -13.27 -19.14
N LYS A 16 -1.26 -14.07 -18.53
CA LYS A 16 -1.55 -14.96 -17.40
C LYS A 16 -0.54 -14.64 -16.31
N ILE A 17 -1.02 -14.24 -15.14
CA ILE A 17 -0.19 -13.87 -13.99
C ILE A 17 -0.57 -14.79 -12.83
N LYS A 18 0.38 -15.56 -12.30
CA LYS A 18 0.15 -16.32 -11.08
C LYS A 18 0.12 -15.35 -9.90
N LEU A 19 -0.97 -15.33 -9.14
CA LEU A 19 -1.16 -14.33 -8.08
C LEU A 19 -0.26 -14.57 -6.87
N SER A 20 0.13 -15.83 -6.64
CA SER A 20 1.11 -16.19 -5.61
C SER A 20 2.53 -15.74 -5.95
N ASP A 21 2.83 -15.38 -7.20
CA ASP A 21 4.18 -14.95 -7.57
C ASP A 21 4.51 -13.61 -6.89
N GLY A 22 5.64 -13.62 -6.17
CA GLY A 22 6.08 -12.49 -5.36
C GLY A 22 5.29 -12.29 -4.06
N LEU A 23 4.38 -13.21 -3.71
CA LEU A 23 3.89 -13.36 -2.35
C LEU A 23 4.79 -14.38 -1.66
N THR A 24 5.90 -13.94 -1.07
CA THR A 24 6.44 -14.74 0.04
C THR A 24 5.58 -14.41 1.25
N SER A 25 5.33 -15.39 2.13
CA SER A 25 4.69 -15.15 3.43
C SER A 25 5.41 -14.05 4.24
N VAL A 26 6.62 -13.66 3.82
CA VAL A 26 7.54 -12.76 4.50
C VAL A 26 7.71 -11.38 3.81
N SER A 27 7.29 -11.17 2.55
CA SER A 27 7.55 -9.91 1.81
C SER A 27 6.32 -8.99 1.77
N GLY A 28 6.23 -8.04 2.71
CA GLY A 28 5.13 -7.07 2.75
C GLY A 28 5.19 -5.94 1.73
N GLY A 29 4.06 -5.22 1.64
CA GLY A 29 3.85 -4.04 0.80
C GLY A 29 2.39 -3.91 0.38
N LEU A 30 1.94 -2.72 -0.03
CA LEU A 30 0.54 -2.49 -0.40
C LEU A 30 0.01 -3.46 -1.47
N ASN A 31 0.76 -3.67 -2.55
CA ASN A 31 0.38 -4.64 -3.59
C ASN A 31 0.31 -6.07 -3.05
N THR A 32 1.21 -6.45 -2.14
CA THR A 32 1.19 -7.76 -1.48
C THR A 32 -0.09 -7.89 -0.66
N THR A 33 -0.44 -6.87 0.13
CA THR A 33 -1.67 -6.82 0.92
C THR A 33 -2.91 -6.97 0.05
N ASP A 34 -3.05 -6.19 -1.03
CA ASP A 34 -4.22 -6.28 -1.92
C ASP A 34 -4.31 -7.66 -2.59
N LYS A 35 -3.20 -8.24 -3.05
CA LYS A 35 -3.16 -9.60 -3.62
C LYS A 35 -3.60 -10.66 -2.61
N ARG A 36 -3.05 -10.60 -1.39
CA ARG A 36 -3.37 -11.50 -0.28
C ARG A 36 -4.85 -11.45 0.08
N LEU A 37 -5.39 -10.23 0.19
CA LEU A 37 -6.80 -9.98 0.45
C LEU A 37 -7.70 -10.47 -0.70
N ALA A 38 -7.29 -10.29 -1.96
CA ALA A 38 -8.01 -10.82 -3.10
C ALA A 38 -8.02 -12.37 -3.11
N LEU A 39 -6.87 -13.00 -2.87
CA LEU A 39 -6.76 -14.46 -2.77
C LEU A 39 -7.65 -15.03 -1.66
N ARG A 40 -7.73 -14.37 -0.51
CA ARG A 40 -8.65 -14.77 0.58
C ARG A 40 -10.11 -14.78 0.12
N VAL A 41 -10.54 -13.75 -0.61
CA VAL A 41 -11.92 -13.66 -1.13
C VAL A 41 -12.18 -14.73 -2.18
N ILE A 42 -11.22 -14.95 -3.09
CA ILE A 42 -11.28 -16.02 -4.10
C ILE A 42 -11.41 -17.40 -3.44
N PHE A 43 -10.57 -17.70 -2.43
CA PHE A 43 -10.64 -18.95 -1.69
C PHE A 43 -12.02 -19.16 -1.05
N ARG A 44 -12.54 -18.15 -0.35
CA ARG A 44 -13.87 -18.20 0.27
C ARG A 44 -14.97 -18.43 -0.76
N LYS A 45 -14.87 -17.81 -1.94
CA LYS A 45 -15.83 -18.01 -3.03
C LYS A 45 -15.85 -19.47 -3.49
N ILE A 46 -14.70 -20.09 -3.70
CA ILE A 46 -14.59 -21.48 -4.14
C ILE A 46 -15.19 -22.42 -3.08
N VAL A 47 -14.81 -22.25 -1.82
CA VAL A 47 -15.37 -23.06 -0.71
C VAL A 47 -16.89 -22.96 -0.67
N SER A 48 -17.45 -21.76 -0.88
CA SER A 48 -18.91 -21.56 -0.86
C SER A 48 -19.64 -22.18 -2.06
N ARG A 49 -18.98 -22.36 -3.20
CA ARG A 49 -19.57 -22.95 -4.41
C ARG A 49 -19.50 -24.47 -4.44
N HIS A 50 -18.60 -25.05 -3.66
CA HIS A 50 -18.32 -26.49 -3.63
C HIS A 50 -18.53 -27.10 -2.22
N PRO A 51 -19.74 -26.97 -1.62
CA PRO A 51 -20.02 -27.53 -0.30
C PRO A 51 -19.91 -29.05 -0.24
N GLU A 52 -20.03 -29.76 -1.36
CA GLU A 52 -19.80 -31.20 -1.48
C GLU A 52 -18.33 -31.58 -1.25
N ILE A 53 -17.39 -30.71 -1.63
CA ILE A 53 -15.94 -30.91 -1.46
C ILE A 53 -15.47 -30.36 -0.11
N PHE A 54 -15.88 -29.13 0.23
CA PHE A 54 -15.33 -28.41 1.38
C PHE A 54 -16.25 -28.41 2.61
N GLY A 55 -17.49 -28.88 2.50
CA GLY A 55 -18.50 -28.67 3.53
C GLY A 55 -18.91 -27.20 3.65
N THR A 56 -19.62 -26.87 4.72
CA THR A 56 -20.17 -25.52 4.98
C THR A 56 -19.41 -24.74 6.06
N ASP A 57 -18.53 -25.42 6.81
CA ASP A 57 -17.82 -24.83 7.94
C ASP A 57 -16.42 -24.35 7.53
N LEU A 58 -16.32 -23.05 7.23
CA LEU A 58 -15.07 -22.41 6.84
C LEU A 58 -14.01 -22.42 7.97
N LEU A 59 -14.41 -22.55 9.24
CA LEU A 59 -13.47 -22.55 10.37
C LEU A 59 -12.60 -23.81 10.42
N LYS A 60 -12.93 -24.83 9.63
CA LYS A 60 -12.10 -26.03 9.45
C LYS A 60 -10.94 -25.84 8.49
N TYR A 61 -10.81 -24.64 7.91
CA TYR A 61 -9.78 -24.31 6.95
C TYR A 61 -8.99 -23.09 7.40
N THR A 62 -7.69 -23.11 7.13
CA THR A 62 -6.90 -21.89 7.15
C THR A 62 -6.06 -21.79 5.88
N PHE A 63 -5.88 -20.57 5.39
CA PHE A 63 -5.25 -20.29 4.10
C PHE A 63 -4.14 -19.26 4.27
N ASP A 64 -2.96 -19.58 3.76
CA ASP A 64 -1.78 -18.69 3.81
C ASP A 64 -1.90 -17.45 2.91
N CYS A 65 -3.02 -17.35 2.17
CA CYS A 65 -3.28 -16.28 1.21
C CYS A 65 -2.22 -16.20 0.09
N ALA A 66 -1.59 -17.34 -0.22
CA ALA A 66 -0.69 -17.55 -1.35
C ALA A 66 -1.05 -18.84 -2.08
N THR A 67 -0.64 -20.00 -1.60
CA THR A 67 -0.81 -21.30 -2.28
C THR A 67 -1.26 -22.43 -1.37
N THR A 68 -1.19 -22.31 -0.06
CA THR A 68 -1.35 -23.46 0.84
C THR A 68 -2.57 -23.31 1.73
N ILE A 69 -3.49 -24.27 1.63
CA ILE A 69 -4.65 -24.40 2.51
C ILE A 69 -4.41 -25.60 3.42
N TYR A 70 -4.71 -25.46 4.71
CA TYR A 70 -4.75 -26.56 5.65
C TYR A 70 -6.19 -26.83 6.04
N ALA A 71 -6.59 -28.10 5.99
CA ALA A 71 -7.91 -28.56 6.40
C ALA A 71 -7.79 -29.46 7.63
N VAL A 72 -8.68 -29.27 8.59
CA VAL A 72 -8.89 -30.23 9.68
C VAL A 72 -9.23 -31.60 9.09
N ASP A 73 -8.83 -32.66 9.78
CA ASP A 73 -9.06 -34.02 9.32
C ASP A 73 -10.56 -34.29 9.05
N GLY A 74 -10.85 -34.97 7.94
CA GLY A 74 -12.21 -35.21 7.45
C GLY A 74 -13.00 -33.99 6.94
N ALA A 75 -12.44 -32.77 6.99
CA ALA A 75 -13.14 -31.58 6.47
C ALA A 75 -13.18 -31.57 4.93
N PHE A 76 -12.05 -31.86 4.29
CA PHE A 76 -11.93 -31.92 2.84
C PHE A 76 -12.33 -33.30 2.31
N LYS A 77 -13.27 -33.34 1.37
CA LYS A 77 -13.86 -34.56 0.80
C LYS A 77 -13.50 -34.79 -0.67
N GLY A 78 -12.68 -33.94 -1.27
CA GLY A 78 -12.31 -34.00 -2.70
C GLY A 78 -11.32 -35.10 -3.08
N GLY A 79 -10.85 -35.92 -2.12
CA GLY A 79 -9.94 -37.02 -2.40
C GLY A 79 -8.63 -36.56 -3.06
N ASN A 80 -8.20 -37.30 -4.09
CA ASN A 80 -7.01 -36.96 -4.89
C ASN A 80 -7.35 -36.16 -6.16
N ASP A 81 -8.64 -35.87 -6.39
CA ASP A 81 -9.07 -35.19 -7.60
C ASP A 81 -8.70 -33.71 -7.56
N LYS A 82 -8.33 -33.19 -8.72
CA LYS A 82 -8.01 -31.78 -8.91
C LYS A 82 -9.28 -31.02 -9.24
N LEU A 83 -9.66 -30.07 -8.39
CA LEU A 83 -10.72 -29.10 -8.67
C LEU A 83 -10.15 -27.99 -9.54
N GLU A 84 -10.76 -27.70 -10.70
CA GLU A 84 -10.44 -26.54 -11.52
C GLU A 84 -11.68 -25.68 -11.70
N GLU A 85 -11.57 -24.38 -11.39
CA GLU A 85 -12.67 -23.44 -11.48
C GLU A 85 -12.25 -22.14 -12.16
N THR A 86 -13.19 -21.52 -12.86
CA THR A 86 -13.03 -20.18 -13.45
C THR A 86 -13.99 -19.21 -12.78
N LEU A 87 -13.45 -18.14 -12.21
CA LEU A 87 -14.23 -17.07 -11.56
C LEU A 87 -14.14 -15.77 -12.36
N ARG A 88 -15.27 -15.08 -12.47
CA ARG A 88 -15.46 -13.82 -13.17
C ARG A 88 -16.12 -12.81 -12.23
N LYS A 89 -16.31 -11.57 -12.69
CA LYS A 89 -16.83 -10.48 -11.85
C LYS A 89 -18.20 -10.83 -11.24
N GLU A 90 -19.06 -11.41 -12.06
CA GLU A 90 -20.43 -11.84 -11.79
C GLU A 90 -20.52 -12.95 -10.72
N ASP A 91 -19.43 -13.65 -10.43
CA ASP A 91 -19.39 -14.64 -9.34
C ASP A 91 -19.21 -13.97 -7.96
N PHE A 92 -18.87 -12.67 -7.90
CA PHE A 92 -18.60 -11.93 -6.68
C PHE A 92 -19.70 -10.92 -6.36
N LYS A 93 -19.95 -10.71 -5.06
CA LYS A 93 -20.73 -9.56 -4.58
C LYS A 93 -19.96 -8.27 -4.83
N ASP A 94 -20.65 -7.13 -4.82
CA ASP A 94 -20.02 -5.83 -5.08
C ASP A 94 -18.91 -5.50 -4.06
N GLU A 95 -19.10 -5.84 -2.78
CA GLU A 95 -18.08 -5.62 -1.75
C GLU A 95 -16.85 -6.52 -1.96
N GLU A 96 -17.07 -7.78 -2.33
CA GLU A 96 -16.02 -8.74 -2.66
C GLU A 96 -15.21 -8.28 -3.88
N TRP A 97 -15.93 -7.86 -4.92
CA TRP A 97 -15.33 -7.37 -6.15
C TRP A 97 -14.58 -6.06 -5.93
N SER A 98 -15.08 -5.17 -5.07
CA SER A 98 -14.36 -3.94 -4.71
C SER A 98 -12.98 -4.21 -4.12
N GLN A 99 -12.79 -5.35 -3.43
CA GLN A 99 -11.49 -5.76 -2.91
C GLN A 99 -10.62 -6.39 -4.01
N ILE A 100 -11.19 -7.30 -4.80
CA ILE A 100 -10.47 -8.03 -5.87
C ILE A 100 -10.02 -7.10 -7.00
N SER A 101 -10.86 -6.14 -7.39
CA SER A 101 -10.58 -5.21 -8.49
C SER A 101 -9.33 -4.35 -8.27
N ARG A 102 -8.85 -4.21 -7.04
CA ARG A 102 -7.60 -3.52 -6.69
C ARG A 102 -6.34 -4.18 -7.26
N ILE A 103 -6.41 -5.45 -7.65
CA ILE A 103 -5.29 -6.13 -8.32
C ILE A 103 -5.48 -6.26 -9.84
N ILE A 104 -6.64 -5.87 -10.34
CA ILE A 104 -7.00 -5.97 -11.77
C ILE A 104 -6.60 -4.67 -12.47
N ARG A 105 -5.79 -4.77 -13.54
CA ARG A 105 -5.35 -3.61 -14.33
C ARG A 105 -5.93 -3.56 -15.74
N ARG A 106 -6.74 -4.54 -16.13
CA ARG A 106 -7.26 -4.71 -17.49
C ARG A 106 -8.74 -5.00 -17.45
N GLN A 107 -9.43 -4.63 -18.52
CA GLN A 107 -10.81 -5.04 -18.74
C GLN A 107 -10.86 -6.54 -19.13
N ALA A 108 -12.02 -7.15 -18.93
CA ALA A 108 -12.30 -8.56 -19.26
C ALA A 108 -11.31 -9.57 -18.64
N THR A 109 -10.91 -9.35 -17.38
CA THR A 109 -10.10 -10.31 -16.64
C THR A 109 -10.95 -11.33 -15.90
N TYR A 110 -10.44 -12.54 -15.78
CA TYR A 110 -11.04 -13.63 -15.01
C TYR A 110 -9.94 -14.39 -14.24
N PHE A 111 -10.33 -15.21 -13.27
CA PHE A 111 -9.42 -16.01 -12.46
C PHE A 111 -9.56 -17.47 -12.81
N LYS A 112 -8.44 -18.16 -13.05
CA LYS A 112 -8.40 -19.63 -13.08
C LYS A 112 -7.81 -20.12 -11.78
N VAL A 113 -8.54 -20.98 -11.08
CA VAL A 113 -8.09 -21.56 -9.82
C VAL A 113 -8.05 -23.07 -9.92
N ALA A 114 -6.98 -23.66 -9.43
CA ALA A 114 -6.83 -25.09 -9.30
C ALA A 114 -6.56 -25.44 -7.83
N ILE A 115 -7.31 -26.38 -7.26
CA ILE A 115 -7.11 -26.90 -5.91
C ILE A 115 -6.88 -28.41 -5.96
N SER A 116 -5.85 -28.90 -5.26
CA SER A 116 -5.56 -30.33 -5.15
C SER A 116 -4.93 -30.67 -3.80
N ALA A 117 -5.20 -31.85 -3.27
CA ALA A 117 -4.47 -32.38 -2.12
C ALA A 117 -2.99 -32.57 -2.47
N ASN A 118 -2.08 -32.18 -1.57
CA ASN A 118 -0.64 -32.27 -1.80
C ASN A 118 0.15 -32.73 -0.56
N GLY A 119 -0.50 -33.38 0.39
CA GLY A 119 0.14 -34.04 1.53
C GLY A 119 -0.62 -33.90 2.84
N TYR A 120 0.07 -34.21 3.93
CA TYR A 120 -0.46 -34.18 5.29
C TYR A 120 0.50 -33.44 6.22
N VAL A 121 -0.06 -32.83 7.26
CA VAL A 121 0.67 -32.29 8.39
C VAL A 121 0.27 -33.07 9.64
N TYR A 122 1.25 -33.68 10.27
CA TYR A 122 1.08 -34.55 11.43
C TYR A 122 1.36 -33.76 12.71
N THR A 123 0.45 -33.87 13.68
CA THR A 123 0.58 -33.24 15.00
C THR A 123 1.04 -34.21 16.08
N ARG A 124 1.09 -35.52 15.76
CA ARG A 124 1.44 -36.64 16.64
C ARG A 124 2.02 -37.80 15.81
N GLY A 125 2.60 -38.79 16.48
CA GLY A 125 3.13 -40.02 15.86
C GLY A 125 4.58 -39.89 15.40
N SER A 126 5.11 -40.93 14.74
CA SER A 126 6.51 -40.93 14.27
C SER A 126 6.79 -39.85 13.23
N ASP A 127 5.80 -39.54 12.37
CA ASP A 127 5.93 -38.53 11.32
C ASP A 127 5.95 -37.10 11.87
N PHE A 128 5.51 -36.91 13.12
CA PHE A 128 5.57 -35.60 13.79
C PHE A 128 7.02 -35.10 13.89
N GLU A 129 7.96 -35.99 14.23
CA GLU A 129 9.37 -35.63 14.47
C GLU A 129 10.16 -35.35 13.19
N ALA A 130 9.60 -35.67 12.02
CA ALA A 130 10.26 -35.38 10.75
C ALA A 130 10.47 -33.87 10.59
N VAL A 131 11.72 -33.44 10.33
CA VAL A 131 12.10 -32.01 10.22
C VAL A 131 11.18 -31.24 9.25
N LYS A 132 10.86 -31.85 8.09
CA LYS A 132 9.95 -31.24 7.10
C LYS A 132 8.54 -31.05 7.65
N ASN A 133 8.03 -32.01 8.41
CA ASN A 133 6.72 -31.92 9.05
C ASN A 133 6.72 -30.84 10.14
N ARG A 134 7.77 -30.76 10.97
CA ARG A 134 7.89 -29.71 12.01
C ARG A 134 7.92 -28.30 11.40
N GLN A 135 8.63 -28.10 10.30
CA GLN A 135 8.62 -26.81 9.57
C GLN A 135 7.22 -26.46 9.06
N GLU A 136 6.54 -27.43 8.45
CA GLU A 136 5.20 -27.24 7.90
C GLU A 136 4.14 -27.02 9.01
N LEU A 137 4.26 -27.73 10.14
CA LEU A 137 3.40 -27.55 11.30
C LEU A 137 3.60 -26.16 11.93
N THR A 138 4.84 -25.68 12.01
CA THR A 138 5.14 -24.32 12.47
C THR A 138 4.44 -23.30 11.56
N ARG A 139 4.54 -23.47 10.24
CA ARG A 139 3.87 -22.62 9.25
C ARG A 139 2.34 -22.66 9.40
N LEU A 140 1.76 -23.85 9.58
CA LEU A 140 0.33 -24.02 9.80
C LEU A 140 -0.15 -23.22 11.02
N ILE A 141 0.56 -23.33 12.15
CA ILE A 141 0.22 -22.62 13.39
C ILE A 141 0.36 -21.10 13.19
N GLU A 142 1.41 -20.65 12.51
CA GLU A 142 1.62 -19.24 12.18
C GLU A 142 0.45 -18.67 11.36
N ILE A 143 0.00 -19.39 10.35
CA ILE A 143 -1.13 -18.99 9.49
C ILE A 143 -2.43 -18.97 10.28
N ALA A 144 -2.75 -20.06 10.99
CA ALA A 144 -3.98 -20.18 11.77
C ALA A 144 -4.08 -19.07 12.82
N SER A 145 -3.00 -18.82 13.55
CA SER A 145 -2.94 -17.76 14.56
C SER A 145 -2.88 -16.33 13.97
N SER A 146 -2.64 -16.18 12.66
CA SER A 146 -2.61 -14.88 11.96
C SER A 146 -3.92 -14.58 11.23
N GLU A 147 -4.87 -15.51 11.17
CA GLU A 147 -6.01 -15.41 10.26
C GLU A 147 -6.91 -14.18 10.52
N VAL A 148 -7.05 -13.79 11.79
CA VAL A 148 -7.80 -12.60 12.19
C VAL A 148 -7.17 -11.29 11.66
N LEU A 149 -5.86 -11.31 11.40
CA LEU A 149 -5.09 -10.17 10.88
C LEU A 149 -5.24 -10.05 9.34
N ASN A 150 -5.92 -10.98 8.69
CA ASN A 150 -6.06 -11.00 7.24
C ASN A 150 -7.17 -10.06 6.72
N THR A 151 -7.20 -8.83 7.23
CA THR A 151 -8.18 -7.79 6.90
C THR A 151 -7.52 -6.57 6.26
N PRO A 152 -8.30 -5.66 5.64
CA PRO A 152 -7.80 -4.38 5.15
C PRO A 152 -7.28 -3.45 6.25
N ASP A 153 -7.46 -3.79 7.52
CA ASP A 153 -7.09 -2.94 8.66
C ASP A 153 -5.66 -3.17 9.14
N PHE A 154 -4.98 -4.21 8.64
CA PHE A 154 -3.62 -4.55 9.02
C PHE A 154 -2.71 -4.64 7.79
N LEU A 155 -1.56 -3.98 7.89
CA LEU A 155 -0.44 -4.20 6.97
C LEU A 155 0.43 -5.32 7.52
N GLN A 156 0.75 -6.30 6.68
CA GLN A 156 1.65 -7.39 7.04
C GLN A 156 2.95 -7.26 6.24
N TYR A 157 4.07 -7.25 6.96
CA TYR A 157 5.44 -7.23 6.46
C TYR A 157 6.21 -8.41 7.05
N GLY A 158 5.89 -9.58 6.51
CA GLY A 158 6.29 -10.85 7.08
C GLY A 158 5.68 -11.08 8.45
N SER A 159 6.49 -11.40 9.44
CA SER A 159 6.06 -11.57 10.83
C SER A 159 5.58 -10.27 11.49
N GLN A 160 5.89 -9.12 10.89
CA GLN A 160 5.52 -7.81 11.41
C GLN A 160 4.13 -7.39 10.93
N THR A 161 3.28 -6.98 11.86
CA THR A 161 1.93 -6.50 11.60
C THR A 161 1.73 -5.09 12.14
N PHE A 162 1.20 -4.20 11.31
CA PHE A 162 0.94 -2.80 11.66
C PHE A 162 -0.53 -2.44 11.40
N PRO A 163 -1.30 -2.04 12.42
CA PRO A 163 -2.67 -1.58 12.24
C PRO A 163 -2.73 -0.24 11.50
N LEU A 164 -3.64 -0.14 10.52
CA LEU A 164 -3.88 1.07 9.73
C LEU A 164 -4.77 2.09 10.44
N LYS A 165 -5.74 1.61 11.22
CA LYS A 165 -6.72 2.45 11.92
C LYS A 165 -6.23 3.04 13.24
N THR A 166 -5.10 2.57 13.77
CA THR A 166 -4.54 3.09 15.00
C THR A 166 -3.98 4.50 14.79
N ARG A 167 -4.09 5.33 15.83
CA ARG A 167 -3.52 6.67 15.82
C ARG A 167 -2.01 6.60 15.54
N VAL A 168 -1.55 7.50 14.68
CA VAL A 168 -0.13 7.70 14.40
C VAL A 168 0.57 8.13 15.68
N THR A 169 1.63 7.41 16.06
CA THR A 169 2.40 7.69 17.28
C THR A 169 3.17 9.00 17.15
N ASN A 170 3.89 9.14 16.03
CA ASN A 170 4.76 10.27 15.77
C ASN A 170 4.83 10.57 14.27
N LYS A 171 4.98 11.85 13.94
CA LYS A 171 5.21 12.36 12.60
C LYS A 171 6.53 13.11 12.60
N PRO A 172 7.66 12.42 12.36
CA PRO A 172 8.98 13.05 12.42
C PRO A 172 9.14 14.16 11.37
N ASP A 173 8.45 14.03 10.23
CA ASP A 173 8.38 15.05 9.20
C ASP A 173 6.99 15.06 8.54
N GLU A 174 6.77 15.97 7.59
CA GLU A 174 5.49 16.12 6.90
C GLU A 174 5.16 14.96 5.95
N THR A 175 6.14 14.14 5.59
CA THR A 175 6.05 13.08 4.58
C THR A 175 6.04 11.68 5.17
N SER A 176 6.34 11.56 6.46
CA SER A 176 6.59 10.30 7.15
C SER A 176 5.82 10.23 8.46
N GLU A 177 5.42 9.02 8.84
CA GLU A 177 4.77 8.72 10.10
C GLU A 177 5.35 7.43 10.69
N ILE A 178 5.52 7.39 12.01
CA ILE A 178 5.94 6.20 12.75
C ILE A 178 4.67 5.50 13.25
N ARG A 179 4.55 4.21 12.92
CA ARG A 179 3.45 3.35 13.38
C ARG A 179 3.98 2.29 14.32
N MET A 180 3.24 2.08 15.42
CA MET A 180 3.38 0.91 16.26
C MET A 180 2.76 -0.30 15.57
N GLY A 181 3.38 -1.44 15.76
CA GLY A 181 2.91 -2.74 15.38
C GLY A 181 3.51 -3.79 16.30
N PHE A 182 3.48 -5.04 15.86
CA PHE A 182 4.14 -6.13 16.57
C PHE A 182 4.77 -7.10 15.58
N ASP A 183 5.79 -7.81 16.03
CA ASP A 183 6.42 -8.94 15.36
C ASP A 183 5.98 -10.21 16.05
N LYS A 184 5.38 -11.13 15.30
CA LYS A 184 4.91 -12.41 15.85
C LYS A 184 5.78 -13.55 15.35
N GLY A 185 6.36 -14.30 16.28
CA GLY A 185 7.11 -15.53 16.00
C GLY A 185 6.37 -16.75 16.55
N VAL A 186 6.42 -17.86 15.82
CA VAL A 186 5.94 -19.17 16.29
C VAL A 186 7.09 -20.16 16.23
N ARG A 187 7.28 -20.95 17.29
CA ARG A 187 8.32 -21.99 17.37
C ARG A 187 7.74 -23.26 17.99
N LEU A 188 8.15 -24.40 17.44
CA LEU A 188 7.93 -25.72 18.06
C LEU A 188 9.11 -26.05 18.96
N LEU A 189 8.81 -26.39 20.21
CA LEU A 189 9.80 -26.83 21.21
C LEU A 189 10.00 -28.35 21.13
N ASP A 190 11.00 -28.87 21.83
CA ASP A 190 11.43 -30.27 21.70
C ASP A 190 10.34 -31.29 22.11
N LYS A 191 9.47 -30.93 23.05
CA LYS A 191 8.38 -31.80 23.53
C LYS A 191 7.07 -31.67 22.73
N GLY A 192 7.12 -30.94 21.62
CA GLY A 192 5.93 -30.60 20.82
C GLY A 192 5.08 -29.48 21.37
N ASP A 193 5.52 -28.84 22.46
CA ASP A 193 4.96 -27.58 22.93
C ASP A 193 5.18 -26.47 21.88
N ILE A 194 4.25 -25.51 21.86
CA ILE A 194 4.30 -24.37 20.95
C ILE A 194 4.60 -23.12 21.77
N ALA A 195 5.67 -22.41 21.40
CA ALA A 195 5.94 -21.07 21.91
C ALA A 195 5.56 -20.03 20.86
N MET A 196 4.79 -19.02 21.28
CA MET A 196 4.50 -17.84 20.47
C MET A 196 5.12 -16.62 21.14
N SER A 197 5.98 -15.91 20.42
CA SER A 197 6.56 -14.64 20.85
C SER A 197 5.86 -13.48 20.16
N ILE A 198 5.57 -12.41 20.90
CA ILE A 198 4.97 -11.18 20.37
C ILE A 198 5.82 -10.02 20.90
N ASP A 199 6.51 -9.33 20.00
CA ASP A 199 7.35 -8.19 20.34
C ASP A 199 6.77 -6.92 19.72
N ASN A 200 6.70 -5.82 20.48
CA ASN A 200 6.30 -4.54 19.91
C ASN A 200 7.34 -4.06 18.88
N LYS A 201 6.86 -3.46 17.78
CA LYS A 201 7.72 -2.88 16.74
C LYS A 201 7.28 -1.48 16.37
N GLN A 202 8.25 -0.64 16.04
CA GLN A 202 8.02 0.62 15.35
C GLN A 202 8.50 0.53 13.91
N SER A 203 7.79 1.18 13.00
CA SER A 203 8.32 1.34 11.64
C SER A 203 7.84 2.62 10.98
N PRO A 204 8.69 3.24 10.13
CA PRO A 204 8.30 4.43 9.39
C PRO A 204 7.49 4.05 8.15
N PHE A 205 6.45 4.83 7.90
CA PHE A 205 5.55 4.75 6.76
C PHE A 205 5.44 6.11 6.09
N TYR A 206 5.18 6.14 4.79
CA TYR A 206 4.82 7.38 4.11
C TYR A 206 3.43 7.83 4.57
N SER A 207 3.33 9.12 4.92
CA SER A 207 2.08 9.78 5.27
C SER A 207 1.15 9.87 4.06
N ALA A 208 -0.17 9.85 4.30
CA ALA A 208 -1.18 10.12 3.27
C ALA A 208 -1.19 11.62 2.88
N THR A 209 -0.32 12.03 1.96
CA THR A 209 -0.15 13.43 1.55
C THR A 209 -0.20 13.58 0.03
N SER A 210 -0.46 14.78 -0.49
CA SER A 210 -0.30 15.06 -1.91
C SER A 210 1.16 14.91 -2.34
N VAL A 211 1.36 14.58 -3.62
CA VAL A 211 2.70 14.56 -4.21
C VAL A 211 3.33 15.95 -4.16
N LEU A 212 2.54 17.02 -4.27
CA LEU A 212 3.01 18.39 -4.10
C LEU A 212 3.60 18.62 -2.71
N LYS A 213 2.86 18.28 -1.65
CA LYS A 213 3.36 18.39 -0.27
C LYS A 213 4.66 17.61 -0.11
N PHE A 214 4.70 16.36 -0.59
CA PHE A 214 5.91 15.55 -0.51
C PHE A 214 7.13 16.23 -1.14
N VAL A 215 6.96 16.77 -2.35
CA VAL A 215 8.03 17.43 -3.09
C VAL A 215 8.45 18.74 -2.40
N THR A 216 7.51 19.56 -1.93
CA THR A 216 7.84 20.81 -1.24
C THR A 216 8.53 20.58 0.09
N SER A 217 8.06 19.63 0.90
CA SER A 217 8.71 19.29 2.18
C SER A 217 10.14 18.79 1.95
N LYS A 218 10.35 17.90 0.95
CA LYS A 218 11.70 17.39 0.63
C LYS A 218 12.61 18.46 0.04
N TYR A 219 12.09 19.37 -0.77
CA TYR A 219 12.87 20.52 -1.23
C TYR A 219 13.27 21.42 -0.06
N GLY A 220 12.36 21.66 0.89
CA GLY A 220 12.61 22.41 2.12
C GLY A 220 13.69 21.83 3.01
N GLU A 221 13.75 20.49 3.13
CA GLU A 221 14.82 19.78 3.85
C GLU A 221 16.22 20.06 3.27
N HIS A 222 16.33 20.30 1.95
CA HIS A 222 17.61 20.49 1.28
C HIS A 222 18.06 21.95 1.18
N VAL A 223 17.13 22.86 0.89
CA VAL A 223 17.45 24.26 0.55
C VAL A 223 17.19 25.22 1.70
N GLY A 224 16.38 24.81 2.70
CA GLY A 224 15.89 25.70 3.74
C GLY A 224 14.93 26.74 3.16
N ILE A 225 13.63 26.45 3.17
CA ILE A 225 12.63 27.38 2.62
C ILE A 225 12.44 28.56 3.59
N PRO A 226 12.53 29.83 3.12
CA PRO A 226 12.16 31.00 3.93
C PRO A 226 10.69 30.90 4.34
N GLY A 227 10.41 30.84 5.65
CA GLY A 227 9.05 30.75 6.19
C GLY A 227 8.57 29.33 6.54
N ALA A 228 9.36 28.28 6.25
CA ALA A 228 9.19 27.03 6.97
C ALA A 228 9.61 27.30 8.42
N ALA A 229 8.63 27.35 9.34
CA ALA A 229 8.91 27.55 10.76
C ALA A 229 10.03 26.58 11.16
N PRO A 230 11.14 27.07 11.76
CA PRO A 230 12.23 26.19 12.15
C PRO A 230 11.63 25.07 13.00
N GLN A 231 11.82 23.83 12.56
CA GLN A 231 11.48 22.66 13.37
C GLN A 231 12.09 22.90 14.75
N ARG A 232 11.21 23.01 15.75
CA ARG A 232 11.55 23.28 17.14
C ARG A 232 12.60 22.25 17.59
N ARG A 233 13.88 22.61 17.49
CA ARG A 233 14.89 22.10 18.41
C ARG A 233 14.41 22.53 19.80
N GLY A 234 14.12 21.54 20.63
CA GLY A 234 13.63 21.76 21.98
C GLY A 234 14.62 22.62 22.75
N ASP A 235 14.24 23.87 22.98
CA ASP A 235 14.73 24.66 24.10
C ASP A 235 13.50 25.21 24.83
N GLN A 236 13.05 24.43 25.82
CA GLN A 236 12.17 24.91 26.87
C GLN A 236 12.96 25.92 27.72
N ARG A 237 12.92 27.19 27.33
CA ARG A 237 13.06 28.27 28.30
C ARG A 237 11.71 28.94 28.44
N GLY A 238 10.95 28.44 29.41
CA GLY A 238 9.74 29.08 29.91
C GLY A 238 10.07 30.50 30.34
N ARG A 239 9.48 31.46 29.64
CA ARG A 239 9.30 32.82 30.13
C ARG A 239 7.81 33.07 30.09
N GLU A 240 7.18 32.76 31.22
CA GLU A 240 5.86 33.26 31.56
C GLU A 240 5.94 34.79 31.60
N ASP A 241 5.10 35.45 30.81
CA ASP A 241 4.57 36.73 31.23
C ASP A 241 3.10 36.83 30.81
N PRO A 242 2.19 37.20 31.74
CA PRO A 242 0.76 37.22 31.53
C PRO A 242 0.32 38.62 31.09
N ARG A 243 -0.78 38.68 30.34
CA ARG A 243 -1.82 39.72 30.33
C ARG A 243 -2.39 39.87 28.93
N GLY A 244 -3.71 39.92 28.85
CA GLY A 244 -4.34 40.79 27.86
C GLY A 244 -5.50 40.20 27.08
N GLN A 245 -6.68 40.52 27.58
CA GLN A 245 -7.83 40.94 26.77
C GLN A 245 -8.71 39.88 26.12
N ARG A 246 -9.76 39.59 26.89
CA ARG A 246 -11.15 39.41 26.45
C ARG A 246 -11.46 40.21 25.18
N ASN A 247 -11.72 39.52 24.08
CA ASN A 247 -12.60 40.02 23.03
C ASN A 247 -13.63 38.94 22.69
N ARG A 248 -14.84 39.15 23.19
CA ARG A 248 -16.06 38.42 22.80
C ARG A 248 -16.48 38.91 21.42
N SER A 249 -16.07 38.22 20.38
CA SER A 249 -16.56 38.45 19.03
C SER A 249 -17.69 37.47 18.70
N ARG A 250 -18.79 38.06 18.23
CA ARG A 250 -20.08 37.48 17.92
C ARG A 250 -19.97 36.33 16.91
N SER A 251 -20.59 35.20 17.27
CA SER A 251 -20.82 34.04 16.44
C SER A 251 -21.76 34.38 15.28
N ARG A 252 -21.21 34.72 14.10
CA ARG A 252 -21.91 34.56 12.83
C ARG A 252 -21.58 33.17 12.31
N SER A 253 -22.55 32.26 12.39
CA SER A 253 -22.47 30.93 11.80
C SER A 253 -22.20 31.06 10.30
N PRO A 254 -21.07 30.57 9.77
CA PRO A 254 -20.85 30.55 8.32
C PRO A 254 -21.82 29.54 7.71
N ARG A 255 -22.53 30.00 6.68
CA ARG A 255 -23.25 29.19 5.72
C ARG A 255 -22.32 28.04 5.28
N ARG A 256 -22.82 26.79 5.32
CA ARG A 256 -22.13 25.62 4.77
C ARG A 256 -22.00 25.79 3.25
N GLU A 257 -21.02 26.56 2.82
CA GLU A 257 -20.41 26.40 1.51
C GLU A 257 -19.73 25.03 1.49
N HIS A 258 -19.78 24.37 0.33
CA HIS A 258 -19.06 23.13 0.07
C HIS A 258 -17.63 23.28 0.60
N GLN A 259 -17.28 22.57 1.68
CA GLN A 259 -15.91 22.52 2.17
C GLN A 259 -15.07 21.85 1.09
N GLU A 260 -14.48 22.65 0.21
CA GLU A 260 -13.32 22.23 -0.54
C GLU A 260 -12.35 21.65 0.49
N THR A 261 -12.00 20.38 0.31
CA THR A 261 -11.03 19.71 1.18
C THR A 261 -9.79 20.60 1.26
N PRO A 262 -9.38 21.05 2.46
CA PRO A 262 -8.25 21.94 2.61
C PRO A 262 -7.04 21.38 1.89
N LEU A 263 -6.40 22.19 1.04
CA LEU A 263 -5.15 21.82 0.38
C LEU A 263 -4.13 21.45 1.47
N ASP A 264 -3.48 20.29 1.32
CA ASP A 264 -2.49 19.82 2.29
C ASP A 264 -1.08 20.35 2.01
N TYR A 265 -0.94 21.24 1.04
CA TYR A 265 0.29 21.89 0.60
C TYR A 265 0.15 23.42 0.61
N ASP A 266 1.27 24.11 0.79
CA ASP A 266 1.35 25.57 0.72
C ASP A 266 1.63 26.04 -0.72
N ILE A 267 0.77 26.90 -1.27
CA ILE A 267 0.87 27.39 -2.65
C ILE A 267 2.17 28.18 -2.87
N GLY A 268 2.63 28.95 -1.87
CA GLY A 268 3.87 29.71 -1.93
C GLY A 268 5.09 28.79 -2.08
N GLN A 269 5.15 27.72 -1.28
CA GLN A 269 6.19 26.71 -1.38
C GLN A 269 6.18 25.99 -2.73
N VAL A 270 4.99 25.63 -3.23
CA VAL A 270 4.86 25.00 -4.55
C VAL A 270 5.36 25.92 -5.66
N ASN A 271 5.00 27.21 -5.63
CA ASN A 271 5.49 28.20 -6.59
C ASN A 271 7.00 28.39 -6.50
N HIS A 272 7.57 28.36 -5.29
CA HIS A 272 9.02 28.42 -5.10
C HIS A 272 9.73 27.24 -5.76
N VAL A 273 9.25 26.01 -5.53
CA VAL A 273 9.79 24.79 -6.18
C VAL A 273 9.61 24.84 -7.70
N MET A 274 8.46 25.31 -8.19
CA MET A 274 8.19 25.45 -9.62
C MET A 274 9.16 26.43 -10.29
N ASN A 275 9.45 27.57 -9.64
CA ASN A 275 10.42 28.54 -10.11
C ASN A 275 11.84 27.96 -10.10
N ALA A 276 12.22 27.23 -9.06
CA ALA A 276 13.51 26.55 -8.99
C ALA A 276 13.68 25.53 -10.12
N PHE A 277 12.66 24.71 -10.37
CA PHE A 277 12.66 23.75 -11.47
C PHE A 277 12.78 24.44 -12.84
N THR A 278 11.94 25.45 -13.09
CA THR A 278 11.89 26.16 -14.38
C THR A 278 13.20 26.90 -14.68
N SER A 279 13.81 27.52 -13.65
CA SER A 279 15.11 28.17 -13.76
C SER A 279 16.29 27.19 -13.73
N LYS A 280 16.04 25.88 -13.61
CA LYS A 280 17.06 24.82 -13.46
C LYS A 280 17.99 25.05 -12.26
N ARG A 281 17.48 25.69 -11.21
CA ARG A 281 18.16 25.83 -9.93
C ARG A 281 18.14 24.49 -9.20
N ASP A 282 19.22 24.20 -8.47
CA ASP A 282 19.36 23.02 -7.60
C ASP A 282 19.07 21.65 -8.26
N PRO A 283 19.68 21.33 -9.42
CA PRO A 283 19.42 20.06 -10.12
C PRO A 283 19.77 18.82 -9.27
N ALA A 284 20.76 18.95 -8.37
CA ALA A 284 21.11 17.89 -7.43
C ALA A 284 19.99 17.60 -6.41
N VAL A 285 19.28 18.63 -5.96
CA VAL A 285 18.14 18.50 -5.04
C VAL A 285 16.98 17.79 -5.72
N PHE A 286 16.61 18.20 -6.94
CA PHE A 286 15.55 17.51 -7.69
C PHE A 286 15.87 16.04 -7.97
N ARG A 287 17.14 15.71 -8.22
CA ARG A 287 17.58 14.32 -8.36
C ARG A 287 17.43 13.53 -7.05
N ALA A 288 17.76 14.14 -5.91
CA ALA A 288 17.58 13.51 -4.60
C ALA A 288 16.10 13.27 -4.29
N ILE A 289 15.22 14.25 -4.58
CA ILE A 289 13.77 14.12 -4.43
C ILE A 289 13.22 13.03 -5.36
N GLU A 290 13.67 12.98 -6.62
CA GLU A 290 13.28 11.94 -7.57
C GLU A 290 13.63 10.53 -7.05
N GLU A 291 14.84 10.34 -6.54
CA GLU A 291 15.24 9.05 -5.95
C GLU A 291 14.44 8.72 -4.68
N ALA A 292 14.08 9.72 -3.86
CA ALA A 292 13.24 9.52 -2.69
C ALA A 292 11.83 9.04 -3.07
N ILE A 293 11.19 9.67 -4.06
CA ILE A 293 9.79 9.39 -4.45
C ILE A 293 9.64 8.15 -5.36
N LYS A 294 10.70 7.75 -6.05
CA LYS A 294 10.69 6.59 -6.97
C LYS A 294 10.30 5.28 -6.27
N GLY A 295 9.38 4.54 -6.85
CA GLY A 295 8.84 3.30 -6.30
C GLY A 295 7.70 3.48 -5.30
N ILE A 296 7.35 4.72 -4.93
CA ILE A 296 6.17 5.02 -4.13
C ILE A 296 4.91 4.88 -5.00
N PHE A 297 3.86 4.29 -4.41
CA PHE A 297 2.52 4.25 -4.99
C PHE A 297 1.79 5.58 -4.76
N ALA A 298 1.19 6.09 -5.82
CA ALA A 298 0.31 7.25 -5.76
C ALA A 298 -1.05 6.94 -6.39
N GLU A 299 -2.11 7.57 -5.89
CA GLU A 299 -3.45 7.52 -6.46
C GLU A 299 -3.77 8.84 -7.18
N PRO A 300 -4.22 8.78 -8.44
CA PRO A 300 -4.83 9.91 -9.12
C PRO A 300 -6.16 10.31 -8.49
N ILE A 301 -6.26 11.56 -8.05
CA ILE A 301 -7.48 12.08 -7.40
C ILE A 301 -8.54 12.60 -8.38
N HIS A 302 -8.19 12.69 -9.67
CA HIS A 302 -9.07 13.18 -10.73
C HIS A 302 -9.88 12.08 -11.41
N LEU A 303 -9.61 10.82 -11.08
CA LEU A 303 -10.29 9.67 -11.67
C LEU A 303 -11.27 9.05 -10.67
N PRO A 304 -12.38 8.46 -11.15
CA PRO A 304 -13.38 7.86 -10.27
C PRO A 304 -12.85 6.58 -9.63
N LYS A 305 -13.05 6.42 -8.31
CA LYS A 305 -12.58 5.28 -7.48
C LYS A 305 -12.90 3.87 -8.03
N THR A 306 -13.84 3.76 -8.96
CA THR A 306 -14.22 2.51 -9.64
C THR A 306 -13.13 1.95 -10.55
N HIS A 307 -12.14 2.75 -10.93
CA HIS A 307 -11.01 2.30 -11.73
C HIS A 307 -9.80 2.06 -10.82
N ASN A 308 -9.02 1.02 -11.10
CA ASN A 308 -7.85 0.71 -10.30
C ASN A 308 -6.72 1.72 -10.57
N HIS A 309 -6.35 2.49 -9.55
CA HIS A 309 -5.70 3.79 -9.71
C HIS A 309 -4.28 3.90 -9.17
N ASN A 310 -3.78 2.90 -8.44
CA ASN A 310 -2.46 3.02 -7.87
C ASN A 310 -1.40 2.95 -8.98
N ILE A 311 -0.71 4.07 -9.19
CA ILE A 311 0.44 4.17 -10.08
C ILE A 311 1.73 4.01 -9.28
N VAL A 312 2.73 3.37 -9.86
CA VAL A 312 4.09 3.35 -9.28
C VAL A 312 4.85 4.51 -9.89
N ILE A 313 5.34 5.43 -9.06
CA ILE A 313 6.15 6.54 -9.51
C ILE A 313 7.51 6.00 -9.97
N THR A 314 7.91 6.25 -11.21
CA THR A 314 9.21 5.83 -11.74
C THR A 314 10.22 6.97 -11.81
N GLY A 315 9.76 8.21 -11.66
CA GLY A 315 10.61 9.40 -11.59
C GLY A 315 9.89 10.66 -12.08
N PHE A 316 10.67 11.67 -12.43
CA PHE A 316 10.22 12.96 -12.94
C PHE A 316 10.40 13.07 -14.46
N ALA A 317 9.48 13.75 -15.12
CA ALA A 317 9.68 14.23 -16.47
C ALA A 317 10.73 15.34 -16.50
N LYS A 318 11.54 15.35 -17.57
CA LYS A 318 12.48 16.45 -17.84
C LYS A 318 11.74 17.70 -18.31
N THR A 319 10.49 17.53 -18.73
CA THR A 319 9.58 18.53 -19.28
C THR A 319 8.38 18.69 -18.34
N ASN A 320 7.65 19.79 -18.52
CA ASN A 320 6.45 20.13 -17.76
C ASN A 320 5.17 19.83 -18.55
N ALA A 321 4.00 20.20 -18.05
CA ALA A 321 2.72 19.90 -18.69
C ALA A 321 2.56 20.56 -20.08
N LYS A 322 3.12 21.76 -20.25
CA LYS A 322 3.03 22.54 -21.50
C LYS A 322 3.88 21.95 -22.63
N ASN A 323 5.03 21.39 -22.26
CA ASN A 323 6.05 20.95 -23.21
C ASN A 323 6.13 19.43 -23.37
N THR A 324 5.26 18.68 -22.68
CA THR A 324 5.18 17.21 -22.81
C THR A 324 4.03 16.85 -23.72
N TYR A 325 4.34 16.32 -24.90
CA TYR A 325 3.36 15.90 -25.90
C TYR A 325 3.23 14.38 -25.94
N PHE A 326 2.04 13.90 -26.27
CA PHE A 326 1.79 12.49 -26.55
C PHE A 326 0.73 12.35 -27.66
N LYS A 327 0.71 11.17 -28.27
CA LYS A 327 -0.27 10.79 -29.29
C LYS A 327 -1.54 10.32 -28.60
N LEU A 328 -2.61 11.08 -28.74
CA LEU A 328 -3.96 10.69 -28.36
C LEU A 328 -4.54 9.79 -29.46
N ASN A 329 -5.23 8.71 -29.09
CA ASN A 329 -5.85 7.75 -30.02
C ASN A 329 -4.86 7.13 -31.02
N GLU A 330 -3.64 6.84 -30.58
CA GLU A 330 -2.59 6.23 -31.41
C GLU A 330 -3.10 4.99 -32.16
N GLY A 331 -2.99 4.99 -33.49
CA GLY A 331 -3.47 3.90 -34.35
C GLY A 331 -4.97 3.95 -34.69
N GLN A 332 -5.65 5.07 -34.43
CA GLN A 332 -7.03 5.33 -34.87
C GLN A 332 -7.05 6.50 -35.88
N GLU A 333 -8.14 6.65 -36.66
CA GLU A 333 -8.28 7.73 -37.66
C GLU A 333 -8.17 9.14 -37.05
N ASN A 334 -8.52 9.31 -35.77
CA ASN A 334 -8.47 10.57 -35.03
C ASN A 334 -7.19 10.69 -34.17
N GLU A 335 -6.04 10.21 -34.67
CA GLU A 335 -4.76 10.38 -33.98
C GLU A 335 -4.39 11.87 -33.93
N ALA A 336 -4.24 12.40 -32.71
CA ALA A 336 -3.88 13.80 -32.50
C ALA A 336 -2.68 13.90 -31.56
N THR A 337 -1.77 14.82 -31.83
CA THR A 337 -0.70 15.15 -30.88
C THR A 337 -1.18 16.28 -29.98
N ILE A 338 -1.21 16.03 -28.67
CA ILE A 338 -1.69 16.99 -27.67
C ILE A 338 -0.68 17.06 -26.51
N ASN A 339 -0.52 18.23 -25.90
CA ASN A 339 0.26 18.34 -24.68
C ASN A 339 -0.56 17.94 -23.45
N VAL A 340 0.11 17.75 -22.31
CA VAL A 340 -0.56 17.31 -21.09
C VAL A 340 -1.51 18.37 -20.54
N GLU A 341 -1.16 19.66 -20.59
CA GLU A 341 -2.03 20.76 -20.13
C GLU A 341 -3.36 20.79 -20.90
N ASP A 342 -3.30 20.79 -22.23
CA ASP A 342 -4.45 20.81 -23.13
C ASP A 342 -5.29 19.54 -23.01
N TYR A 343 -4.66 18.37 -22.81
CA TYR A 343 -5.40 17.14 -22.56
C TYR A 343 -6.28 17.25 -21.31
N PHE A 344 -5.72 17.72 -20.19
CA PHE A 344 -6.50 17.86 -18.95
C PHE A 344 -7.56 18.96 -19.06
N PHE A 345 -7.28 20.04 -19.79
CA PHE A 345 -8.25 21.09 -20.03
C PHE A 345 -9.43 20.60 -20.89
N GLN A 346 -9.14 19.97 -22.04
CA GLN A 346 -10.14 19.58 -23.04
C GLN A 346 -10.90 18.30 -22.66
N HIS A 347 -10.22 17.28 -22.11
CA HIS A 347 -10.81 15.94 -21.92
C HIS A 347 -11.21 15.66 -20.47
N ARG A 348 -10.73 16.47 -19.52
CA ARG A 348 -11.00 16.29 -18.09
C ARG A 348 -11.62 17.51 -17.44
N GLU A 349 -11.89 18.57 -18.20
CA GLU A 349 -12.45 19.85 -17.72
C GLU A 349 -11.67 20.41 -16.52
N ARG A 350 -10.34 20.22 -16.52
CA ARG A 350 -9.47 20.62 -15.41
C ARG A 350 -8.35 21.51 -15.91
N ARG A 351 -8.33 22.73 -15.37
CA ARG A 351 -7.20 23.65 -15.53
C ARG A 351 -6.14 23.36 -14.47
N LEU A 352 -4.94 23.04 -14.92
CA LEU A 352 -3.78 22.81 -14.06
C LEU A 352 -3.36 24.13 -13.38
N GLN A 353 -3.18 24.11 -12.06
CA GLN A 353 -2.70 25.29 -11.32
C GLN A 353 -1.19 25.44 -11.45
N PHE A 354 -0.47 24.32 -11.57
CA PHE A 354 1.01 24.29 -11.60
C PHE A 354 1.55 23.62 -12.88
N PRO A 355 1.21 24.09 -14.08
CA PRO A 355 1.57 23.43 -15.34
C PRO A 355 3.07 23.44 -15.65
N LEU A 356 3.86 24.26 -14.96
CA LEU A 356 5.31 24.37 -15.16
C LEU A 356 6.14 23.43 -14.27
N LEU A 357 5.51 22.75 -13.31
CA LEU A 357 6.18 21.70 -12.52
C LEU A 357 6.53 20.48 -13.39
N PRO A 358 7.54 19.69 -12.98
CA PRO A 358 7.80 18.41 -13.63
C PRO A 358 6.59 17.47 -13.47
N LEU A 359 6.33 16.68 -14.50
CA LEU A 359 5.32 15.63 -14.43
C LEU A 359 5.86 14.39 -13.72
N ILE A 360 5.00 13.67 -13.02
CA ILE A 360 5.30 12.32 -12.53
C ILE A 360 5.26 11.33 -13.68
N LYS A 361 6.31 10.52 -13.81
CA LYS A 361 6.38 9.39 -14.74
C LYS A 361 5.90 8.11 -14.06
N THR A 362 5.15 7.31 -14.79
CA THR A 362 4.85 5.92 -14.44
C THR A 362 4.95 5.01 -15.67
N GLY A 363 4.85 3.69 -15.45
CA GLY A 363 4.97 2.66 -16.49
C GLY A 363 6.40 2.13 -16.68
N LYS A 364 6.54 1.10 -17.52
CA LYS A 364 7.80 0.39 -17.79
C LYS A 364 8.08 0.37 -19.29
N GLY A 365 9.35 0.50 -19.66
CA GLY A 365 9.80 0.46 -21.06
C GLY A 365 9.23 1.63 -21.87
N ASN A 366 8.61 1.30 -23.00
CA ASN A 366 8.09 2.29 -23.95
C ASN A 366 6.70 2.83 -23.58
N ARG A 367 5.98 2.18 -22.66
CA ARG A 367 4.66 2.63 -22.20
C ARG A 367 4.82 3.54 -20.99
N LYS A 368 5.24 4.77 -21.22
CA LYS A 368 5.34 5.82 -20.18
C LYS A 368 4.04 6.61 -20.15
N THR A 369 3.55 6.86 -18.94
CA THR A 369 2.40 7.74 -18.71
C THR A 369 2.84 8.87 -17.80
N TYR A 370 2.27 10.06 -18.02
CA TYR A 370 2.65 11.28 -17.33
C TYR A 370 1.46 11.83 -16.55
N PHE A 371 1.71 12.28 -15.33
CA PHE A 371 0.70 12.81 -14.42
C PHE A 371 1.15 14.15 -13.83
N PRO A 372 0.32 15.20 -13.86
CA PRO A 372 0.57 16.40 -13.07
C PRO A 372 0.62 16.07 -11.57
N MET A 373 1.59 16.64 -10.85
CA MET A 373 1.79 16.36 -9.42
C MET A 373 0.58 16.76 -8.57
N GLU A 374 -0.13 17.83 -8.95
CA GLU A 374 -1.32 18.33 -8.26
C GLU A 374 -2.51 17.36 -8.31
N LEU A 375 -2.45 16.35 -9.18
CA LEU A 375 -3.51 15.38 -9.37
C LEU A 375 -3.18 14.02 -8.75
N LEU A 376 -2.16 13.96 -7.87
CA LEU A 376 -1.68 12.72 -7.24
C LEU A 376 -1.57 12.84 -5.72
N LYS A 377 -1.94 11.75 -5.05
CA LYS A 377 -1.78 11.58 -3.60
C LYS A 377 -0.98 10.32 -3.29
N ILE A 378 -0.07 10.37 -2.33
CA ILE A 378 0.68 9.21 -1.86
C ILE A 378 -0.28 8.27 -1.12
N VAL A 379 -0.27 6.99 -1.51
CA VAL A 379 -1.10 5.97 -0.87
C VAL A 379 -0.54 5.68 0.53
N PRO A 380 -1.34 5.76 1.62
CA PRO A 380 -0.85 5.46 2.97
C PRO A 380 -0.41 4.00 3.11
N GLY A 381 0.34 3.71 4.17
CA GLY A 381 0.68 2.33 4.55
C GLY A 381 1.84 1.73 3.77
N GLN A 382 2.57 2.56 3.03
CA GLN A 382 3.82 2.20 2.38
C GLN A 382 4.99 2.36 3.34
N ARG A 383 5.64 1.24 3.71
CA ARG A 383 6.80 1.27 4.59
C ARG A 383 7.99 1.97 3.93
N ILE A 384 8.63 2.89 4.65
CA ILE A 384 9.85 3.55 4.20
C ILE A 384 11.02 2.57 4.38
N LYS A 385 11.74 2.28 3.30
CA LYS A 385 12.93 1.43 3.36
C LYS A 385 14.06 2.17 4.07
N ALA A 386 14.94 1.45 4.78
CA ALA A 386 16.04 2.06 5.53
C ALA A 386 16.90 3.02 4.67
N GLN A 387 17.17 2.64 3.42
CA GLN A 387 17.93 3.45 2.44
C GLN A 387 17.24 4.77 2.03
N LYS A 388 15.96 4.92 2.33
CA LYS A 388 15.12 6.08 1.99
C LYS A 388 14.70 6.90 3.20
N MET A 389 15.16 6.55 4.40
CA MET A 389 14.86 7.31 5.60
C MET A 389 15.60 8.64 5.56
N SER A 390 14.90 9.73 5.91
CA SER A 390 15.53 11.03 6.08
C SER A 390 16.40 11.03 7.35
N THR A 391 17.28 12.01 7.46
CA THR A 391 18.12 12.24 8.64
C THR A 391 17.31 12.52 9.91
N VAL A 392 16.03 12.85 9.79
CA VAL A 392 15.11 13.10 10.91
C VAL A 392 14.39 11.82 11.33
N VAL A 393 13.95 10.99 10.37
CA VAL A 393 13.15 9.78 10.64
C VAL A 393 13.94 8.73 11.44
N GLY A 394 15.20 8.48 11.06
CA GLY A 394 16.04 7.47 11.73
C GLY A 394 16.20 7.71 13.24
N PRO A 395 16.68 8.90 13.66
CA PRO A 395 16.83 9.24 15.07
C PRO A 395 15.51 9.25 15.86
N SER A 396 14.39 9.65 15.24
CA SER A 396 13.09 9.65 15.93
C SER A 396 12.63 8.26 16.36
N ILE A 397 12.95 7.21 15.58
CA ILE A 397 12.63 5.83 15.94
C ILE A 397 13.47 5.38 17.15
N VAL A 398 14.78 5.65 17.12
CA VAL A 398 15.72 5.26 18.19
C VAL A 398 15.36 5.91 19.52
N ASN A 399 15.03 7.21 19.49
CA ASN A 399 14.68 7.95 20.70
C ASN A 399 13.38 7.45 21.34
N GLU A 400 12.40 7.00 20.56
CA GLU A 400 11.17 6.42 21.11
C GLU A 400 11.35 5.00 21.65
N GLU A 401 12.14 4.16 20.97
CA GLU A 401 12.45 2.81 21.46
C GLU A 401 13.19 2.87 22.81
N ALA A 402 14.09 3.83 22.98
CA ALA A 402 14.81 4.04 24.24
C ALA A 402 13.86 4.40 25.40
N VAL A 403 12.84 5.23 25.16
CA VAL A 403 11.86 5.61 26.19
C VAL A 403 10.99 4.42 26.61
N ILE A 404 10.61 3.55 25.67
CA ILE A 404 9.81 2.35 25.98
C ILE A 404 10.61 1.32 26.78
N SER A 405 11.94 1.24 26.58
CA SER A 405 12.80 0.30 27.32
C SER A 405 13.14 0.72 28.77
N LEU A 406 12.79 1.94 29.16
CA LEU A 406 13.06 2.52 30.48
C LEU A 406 11.84 2.44 31.43
N PHE A 407 10.74 1.86 30.98
CA PHE A 407 9.55 1.52 31.76
C PHE A 407 9.31 0.02 31.68
#